data_AF-A0A6F9AQ00-F1
#
_entry.id   AF-A0A6F9AQ00-F1
#
_cell.length_a   1.000
_cell.length_b   1.000
_cell.length_c   1.000
_cell.angle_alpha   90.00
_cell.angle_beta   90.00
_cell.angle_gamma   90.00
#
_symmetry.space_group_name_H-M   'P 1'
#
loop_
_entity.id
_entity.type
_entity.pdbx_description
1 polymer ?
#
loop_
_entity_poly.entity_id
_entity_poly.type
_entity_poly.pdbx_seq_one_letter_code
_entity_poly.pdbx_strand_id
1 'polypeptide(L)'
;MGNLIKVLTRDIDNNAGNFFLDFENAQPTEAERAVWEQVNEVLMEALAILDDLQSYNGAGEEIRQAIQNPSEDRVQERAWAAVVPLVGKLKKFYEFSLRGVIAWSAEGSDERSLQSHPASGAGAGIG
;
A
#
# COMPACT_ATOMS: atom_id res chain seq x y z
N MET A 1 -6.63 -13.10 -13.14
CA MET A 1 -6.54 -14.35 -12.34
C MET A 1 -6.57 -15.65 -13.17
N GLY A 2 -6.65 -15.63 -14.52
CA GLY A 2 -6.76 -16.86 -15.33
C GLY A 2 -5.44 -17.50 -15.81
N ASN A 3 -4.32 -16.76 -15.80
CA ASN A 3 -3.02 -17.29 -16.24
C ASN A 3 -2.39 -18.23 -15.21
N LEU A 4 -2.51 -17.92 -13.92
CA LEU A 4 -1.96 -18.76 -12.85
C LEU A 4 -2.62 -20.15 -12.84
N ILE A 5 -3.95 -20.22 -12.98
CA ILE A 5 -4.67 -21.50 -13.02
C ILE A 5 -4.27 -22.31 -14.25
N LYS A 6 -4.07 -21.68 -15.42
CA LYS A 6 -3.63 -22.38 -16.64
C LYS A 6 -2.20 -22.94 -16.54
N VAL A 7 -1.33 -22.31 -15.76
CA VAL A 7 0.02 -22.82 -15.46
C VAL A 7 -0.08 -23.99 -14.48
N LEU A 8 -0.94 -23.88 -13.45
CA LEU A 8 -1.13 -24.93 -12.45
C LEU A 8 -1.87 -26.18 -12.95
N THR A 9 -2.72 -26.06 -13.97
CA THR A 9 -3.53 -27.18 -14.50
C THR A 9 -2.91 -27.91 -15.69
N ARG A 10 -1.79 -27.43 -16.25
CA ARG A 10 -1.26 -27.96 -17.50
C ARG A 10 -0.57 -29.32 -17.38
N ASP A 11 -0.15 -29.71 -16.17
CA ASP A 11 0.63 -30.94 -15.93
C ASP A 11 0.02 -31.89 -14.87
N ILE A 12 -1.29 -31.77 -14.57
CA ILE A 12 -1.92 -32.63 -13.54
C ILE A 12 -2.15 -34.06 -14.06
N ASP A 13 -2.24 -34.27 -15.38
CA ASP A 13 -2.60 -35.58 -15.95
C ASP A 13 -1.43 -36.59 -15.99
N ASN A 14 -0.18 -36.17 -15.75
CA ASN A 14 0.98 -37.06 -15.77
C ASN A 14 1.90 -36.85 -14.55
N ASN A 15 1.41 -37.24 -13.37
CA ASN A 15 2.19 -37.67 -12.19
C ASN A 15 3.59 -37.06 -12.00
N ALA A 16 3.71 -35.92 -11.27
CA ALA A 16 4.73 -35.69 -10.24
C ALA A 16 4.81 -34.20 -9.83
N GLY A 17 4.50 -33.92 -8.57
CA GLY A 17 4.89 -32.67 -7.91
C GLY A 17 3.69 -31.86 -7.45
N ASN A 18 3.38 -31.93 -6.16
CA ASN A 18 2.59 -30.89 -5.51
C ASN A 18 3.31 -29.56 -5.75
N PHE A 19 2.77 -28.71 -6.61
CA PHE A 19 3.25 -27.35 -6.80
C PHE A 19 2.94 -26.56 -5.51
N PHE A 20 3.86 -26.58 -4.56
CA PHE A 20 3.74 -25.82 -3.33
C PHE A 20 4.12 -24.37 -3.64
N LEU A 21 3.12 -23.50 -3.70
CA LEU A 21 3.32 -22.06 -3.77
C LEU A 21 3.48 -21.57 -2.33
N ASP A 22 4.72 -21.35 -1.94
CA ASP A 22 5.04 -20.75 -0.64
C ASP A 22 4.78 -19.24 -0.71
N PHE A 23 3.57 -18.82 -0.32
CA PHE A 23 3.23 -17.40 -0.18
C PHE A 23 3.82 -16.78 1.09
N GLU A 24 4.29 -17.59 2.04
CA GLU A 24 4.83 -17.11 3.32
C GLU A 24 6.32 -16.82 3.23
N ASN A 25 7.10 -17.62 2.49
CA ASN A 25 8.54 -17.44 2.29
C ASN A 25 8.93 -17.25 0.81
N ALA A 26 8.05 -16.69 -0.02
CA ALA A 26 8.37 -16.34 -1.39
C ALA A 26 9.61 -15.42 -1.44
N GLN A 27 10.68 -15.89 -2.08
CA GLN A 27 11.87 -15.07 -2.30
C GLN A 27 11.81 -14.38 -3.65
N PRO A 28 12.10 -13.06 -3.71
CA PRO A 28 12.10 -12.35 -4.97
C PRO A 28 13.20 -12.88 -5.90
N THR A 29 12.87 -13.06 -7.17
CA THR A 29 13.89 -13.26 -8.20
C THR A 29 14.75 -12.01 -8.35
N GLU A 30 15.92 -12.11 -8.99
CA GLU A 30 16.80 -10.95 -9.21
C GLU A 30 16.08 -9.82 -9.98
N ALA A 31 15.20 -10.19 -10.92
CA ALA A 31 14.41 -9.24 -11.69
C ALA A 31 13.32 -8.53 -10.85
N GLU A 32 12.81 -9.17 -9.80
CA GLU A 32 11.74 -8.65 -8.95
C GLU A 32 12.27 -7.95 -7.69
N ARG A 33 13.55 -8.15 -7.34
CA ARG A 33 14.14 -7.70 -6.08
C ARG A 33 13.92 -6.20 -5.82
N ALA A 34 14.11 -5.36 -6.83
CA ALA A 34 13.94 -3.91 -6.69
C ALA A 34 12.49 -3.52 -6.32
N VAL A 35 11.50 -4.15 -6.96
CA VAL A 35 10.07 -3.91 -6.66
C VAL A 35 9.70 -4.50 -5.31
N TRP A 36 10.20 -5.70 -5.02
CA TRP A 36 9.97 -6.37 -3.74
C TRP A 36 10.50 -5.56 -2.56
N GLU A 37 11.71 -5.00 -2.66
CA GLU A 37 12.30 -4.16 -1.61
C GLU A 37 11.45 -2.92 -1.33
N GLN A 38 11.03 -2.20 -2.38
CA GLN A 38 10.15 -1.03 -2.25
C GLN A 38 8.81 -1.37 -1.59
N VAL A 39 8.18 -2.48 -2.01
CA VAL A 39 6.91 -2.93 -1.43
C VAL A 39 7.10 -3.38 0.01
N ASN A 40 8.17 -4.11 0.30
CA ASN A 40 8.47 -4.62 1.63
C ASN A 40 8.70 -3.48 2.63
N GLU A 41 9.38 -2.40 2.24
CA GLU A 41 9.53 -1.21 3.08
C GLU A 41 8.17 -0.61 3.48
N VAL A 42 7.26 -0.44 2.51
CA VAL A 42 5.92 0.08 2.76
C VAL A 42 5.11 -0.87 3.65
N LEU A 43 5.22 -2.19 3.45
CA LEU A 43 4.54 -3.19 4.27
C LEU A 43 5.04 -3.21 5.71
N MET A 44 6.35 -3.08 5.92
CA MET A 44 6.93 -3.00 7.26
C MET A 44 6.48 -1.73 7.99
N GLU A 45 6.40 -0.58 7.30
CA GLU A 45 5.84 0.64 7.87
C GLU A 45 4.33 0.49 8.17
N ALA A 46 3.58 -0.25 7.34
CA ALA A 46 2.16 -0.51 7.56
C ALA A 46 1.89 -1.21 8.89
N LEU A 47 2.78 -2.13 9.31
CA LEU A 47 2.66 -2.81 10.61
C LEU A 47 2.77 -1.81 11.77
N ALA A 48 3.71 -0.87 11.70
CA ALA A 48 3.86 0.17 12.71
C ALA A 48 2.65 1.13 12.73
N ILE A 49 2.10 1.46 11.56
CA ILE A 49 0.88 2.26 11.45
C ILE A 49 -0.31 1.54 12.08
N LEU A 50 -0.43 0.23 11.87
CA LEU A 50 -1.51 -0.57 12.44
C LEU A 50 -1.43 -0.64 13.97
N ASP A 51 -0.23 -0.81 14.54
CA ASP A 51 -0.01 -0.78 15.98
C ASP A 51 -0.37 0.58 16.60
N ASP A 52 0.04 1.66 15.94
CA ASP A 52 -0.31 3.03 16.35
C ASP A 52 -1.83 3.30 16.32
N LEU A 53 -2.54 2.68 15.37
CA LEU A 53 -3.99 2.79 15.22
C LEU A 53 -4.74 1.94 16.26
N GLN A 54 -4.25 0.73 16.55
CA GLN A 54 -4.82 -0.13 17.60
C GLN A 54 -4.67 0.50 18.99
N SER A 55 -3.58 1.22 19.24
CA SER A 55 -3.32 1.95 20.48
C SER A 55 -3.94 3.36 20.54
N TYR A 56 -4.79 3.73 19.57
CA TYR A 56 -5.42 5.04 19.50
C TYR A 56 -6.61 5.15 20.47
N ASN A 57 -6.38 5.74 21.65
CA ASN A 57 -7.41 5.85 22.70
C ASN A 57 -8.35 7.07 22.54
N GLY A 58 -7.99 8.04 21.69
CA GLY A 58 -8.73 9.30 21.57
C GLY A 58 -8.58 10.22 22.80
N ALA A 59 -9.23 11.38 22.75
CA ALA A 59 -9.25 12.39 23.83
C ALA A 59 -10.68 12.92 24.07
N GLY A 60 -11.68 12.05 23.89
CA GLY A 60 -13.08 12.45 23.88
C GLY A 60 -13.56 13.01 25.23
N GLU A 61 -13.03 12.49 26.33
CA GLU A 61 -13.40 12.94 27.68
C GLU A 61 -12.80 14.31 28.00
N GLU A 62 -11.54 14.53 27.64
CA GLU A 62 -10.86 15.81 27.81
C GLU A 62 -11.51 16.90 26.96
N ILE A 63 -11.84 16.59 25.70
CA ILE A 63 -12.58 17.50 24.82
C ILE A 63 -13.94 17.86 25.42
N ARG A 64 -14.69 16.87 25.91
CA ARG A 64 -16.01 17.09 26.52
C ARG A 64 -15.91 18.02 27.74
N GLN A 65 -14.94 17.77 28.62
CA GLN A 65 -14.74 18.60 29.80
C GLN A 65 -14.34 20.04 29.45
N ALA A 66 -13.51 20.22 28.42
CA ALA A 66 -13.13 21.55 27.93
C ALA A 66 -14.33 22.31 27.33
N ILE A 67 -15.20 21.63 26.59
CA ILE A 67 -16.43 22.25 26.05
C ILE A 67 -17.40 22.63 27.17
N GLN A 68 -17.54 21.78 28.20
CA GLN A 68 -18.41 22.04 29.34
C GLN A 68 -17.92 23.17 30.25
N ASN A 69 -16.60 23.38 30.32
CA ASN A 69 -15.96 24.37 31.20
C ASN A 69 -15.06 25.32 30.36
N PRO A 70 -15.64 26.16 29.49
CA PRO A 70 -14.87 26.96 28.54
C PRO A 70 -14.03 28.07 29.21
N SER A 71 -14.42 28.50 30.41
CA SER A 71 -13.71 29.54 31.17
C SER A 71 -12.60 28.99 32.06
N GLU A 72 -12.40 27.66 32.11
CA GLU A 72 -11.34 27.03 32.91
C GLU A 72 -10.11 26.70 32.06
N ASP A 73 -9.10 27.58 32.08
CA ASP A 73 -7.86 27.44 31.31
C ASP A 73 -7.16 26.09 31.52
N ARG A 74 -7.14 25.60 32.77
CA ARG A 74 -6.51 24.30 33.10
C ARG A 74 -7.16 23.13 32.35
N VAL A 75 -8.46 23.18 32.11
CA VAL A 75 -9.18 22.11 31.40
C VAL A 75 -8.93 22.24 29.88
N GLN A 76 -8.82 23.47 29.36
CA GLN A 76 -8.43 23.71 27.97
C GLN A 76 -7.02 23.19 27.68
N GLU A 77 -6.05 23.52 28.53
CA GLU A 77 -4.66 23.05 28.40
C GLU A 77 -4.58 21.52 28.43
N ARG A 78 -5.35 20.87 29.30
CA ARG A 78 -5.37 19.40 29.38
C ARG A 78 -5.93 18.77 28.11
N ALA A 79 -7.02 19.33 27.57
CA ALA A 79 -7.58 18.87 26.29
C ALA A 79 -6.60 19.08 25.13
N TRP A 80 -5.95 20.24 25.07
CA TRP A 80 -4.94 20.52 24.07
C TRP A 80 -3.76 19.54 24.14
N ALA A 81 -3.22 19.32 25.34
CA ALA A 81 -2.10 18.40 25.57
C ALA A 81 -2.45 16.95 25.19
N ALA A 82 -3.70 16.53 25.36
CA ALA A 82 -4.17 15.21 24.94
C ALA A 82 -4.40 15.11 23.42
N VAL A 83 -4.94 16.16 22.79
CA VAL A 83 -5.33 16.14 21.36
C VAL A 83 -4.13 16.28 20.42
N VAL A 84 -3.17 17.15 20.74
CA VAL A 84 -2.00 17.41 19.88
C VAL A 84 -1.26 16.12 19.44
N PRO A 85 -0.86 15.20 20.34
CA PRO A 85 -0.19 13.98 19.94
C PRO A 85 -1.09 13.05 19.10
N LEU A 86 -2.39 13.03 19.36
CA LEU A 86 -3.35 12.23 18.59
C LEU A 86 -3.51 12.75 17.16
N VAL A 87 -3.57 14.08 16.98
CA VAL A 87 -3.57 14.71 15.65
C VAL A 87 -2.26 14.42 14.92
N GLY A 88 -1.13 14.36 15.63
CA GLY A 88 0.14 13.89 15.09
C GLY A 88 0.06 12.47 14.52
N LYS A 89 -0.58 11.54 15.23
CA LYS A 89 -0.84 10.18 14.71
C LYS A 89 -1.74 10.19 13.48
N LEU A 90 -2.84 10.97 13.51
CA LEU A 90 -3.74 11.10 12.35
C LEU A 90 -3.01 11.65 11.11
N LYS A 91 -2.13 12.64 11.29
CA LYS A 91 -1.28 13.16 10.22
C LYS A 91 -0.36 12.08 9.65
N LYS A 92 0.30 11.30 10.51
CA LYS A 92 1.15 10.18 10.11
C LYS A 92 0.38 9.16 9.28
N PHE A 93 -0.85 8.80 9.69
CA PHE A 93 -1.70 7.86 8.96
C PHE A 93 -2.08 8.40 7.57
N TYR A 94 -2.40 9.69 7.48
CA TYR A 94 -2.71 10.33 6.21
C TYR A 94 -1.50 10.34 5.26
N GLU A 95 -0.32 10.74 5.75
CA GLU A 95 0.91 10.74 4.95
C GLU A 95 1.31 9.33 4.48
N PHE A 96 1.09 8.32 5.31
CA PHE A 96 1.28 6.93 4.92
C PHE A 96 0.33 6.51 3.78
N SER A 97 -0.95 6.90 3.86
CA SER A 97 -1.93 6.57 2.83
C SER A 97 -1.57 7.15 1.44
N LEU A 98 -0.95 8.34 1.41
CA LEU A 98 -0.50 8.97 0.18
C LEU A 98 0.68 8.25 -0.47
N ARG A 99 1.60 7.69 0.33
CA ARG A 99 2.74 6.93 -0.20
C ARG A 99 2.30 5.67 -0.93
N GLY A 100 1.32 4.95 -0.38
CA GLY A 100 0.69 3.82 -1.07
C GLY A 100 0.02 4.24 -2.38
N VAL A 101 -0.68 5.37 -2.43
CA VAL A 101 -1.37 5.82 -3.67
C VAL A 101 -0.40 6.34 -4.74
N ILE A 102 0.64 7.06 -4.35
CA ILE A 102 1.61 7.67 -5.29
C ILE A 102 2.54 6.61 -5.89
N ALA A 103 3.00 5.63 -5.10
CA ALA A 103 3.82 4.53 -5.60
C ALA A 103 3.10 3.75 -6.71
N TRP A 104 1.80 3.48 -6.53
CA TRP A 104 0.98 2.80 -7.55
C TRP A 104 0.68 3.69 -8.77
N SER A 105 0.63 5.02 -8.60
CA SER A 105 0.36 5.95 -9.71
C SER A 105 1.58 6.27 -10.57
N ALA A 106 2.80 6.20 -10.02
CA ALA A 106 4.04 6.45 -10.76
C ALA A 106 4.38 5.26 -11.69
N GLU A 107 4.24 4.03 -11.20
CA GLU A 107 4.53 2.81 -11.97
C GLU A 107 3.61 2.65 -13.21
N GLY A 108 2.34 3.09 -13.10
CA GLY A 108 1.37 3.00 -14.19
C GLY A 108 1.57 4.00 -15.35
N SER A 109 2.49 4.97 -15.22
CA SER A 109 2.80 5.94 -16.30
C SER A 109 3.94 5.50 -17.21
N ASP A 110 4.91 4.73 -16.71
CA ASP A 110 6.08 4.32 -17.52
C ASP A 110 5.75 3.23 -18.54
N GLU A 111 4.78 2.34 -18.26
CA GLU A 111 4.35 1.30 -19.22
C GLU A 111 3.64 1.86 -20.46
N ARG A 112 3.08 3.08 -20.41
CA ARG A 112 2.37 3.69 -21.57
C ARG A 112 3.31 4.29 -22.61
N SER A 113 4.58 4.54 -22.26
CA SER A 113 5.55 5.15 -23.17
C SER A 113 6.23 4.14 -24.10
N LEU A 114 6.12 2.83 -23.84
CA LEU A 114 6.79 1.78 -24.62
C LEU A 114 5.91 1.10 -25.69
N GLN A 115 4.63 1.48 -25.82
CA GLN A 115 3.72 0.91 -26.84
C GLN A 115 3.49 1.80 -28.08
N SER A 116 4.10 2.97 -28.17
CA SER A 116 4.02 3.81 -29.38
C SER A 116 5.23 3.59 -30.31
N HIS A 117 5.21 2.50 -31.07
CA HIS A 117 5.94 2.42 -32.34
C HIS A 117 4.96 2.23 -33.50
N PRO A 118 5.01 3.08 -34.54
CA PRO A 118 4.05 3.02 -35.63
C PRO A 118 4.44 1.90 -36.61
N ALA A 119 3.57 0.90 -36.75
CA ALA A 119 3.57 0.04 -37.92
C ALA A 119 2.97 0.80 -39.11
N SER A 120 3.75 1.71 -39.69
CA SER A 120 3.61 2.16 -41.09
C SER A 120 4.38 1.14 -41.94
N GLY A 121 3.86 0.44 -42.95
CA GLY A 121 2.78 0.76 -43.87
C GLY A 121 3.35 0.69 -45.30
N ALA A 122 3.31 -0.49 -45.94
CA ALA A 122 3.34 -0.68 -47.40
C ALA A 122 3.16 -2.19 -47.65
N GLY A 123 2.08 -2.69 -48.27
CA GLY A 123 1.35 -2.12 -49.38
C GLY A 123 1.66 -2.98 -50.60
N ALA A 124 0.75 -3.91 -50.89
CA ALA A 124 0.80 -4.84 -51.99
C ALA A 124 1.01 -4.14 -53.35
N GLY A 125 1.89 -4.71 -54.17
CA GLY A 125 2.10 -4.33 -55.57
C GLY A 125 2.04 -5.57 -56.45
N ILE A 126 0.89 -5.75 -57.07
CA ILE A 126 0.58 -6.66 -58.18
C ILE A 126 1.55 -6.48 -59.36
N GLY A 127 1.97 -7.59 -59.96
CA GLY A 127 2.76 -7.68 -61.19
C GLY A 127 3.00 -9.12 -61.58
#